data_AF-A0A3B9MEW6-F1
#
_entry.id   AF-A0A3B9MEW6-F1
#
_cell.length_a   1.000
_cell.length_b   1.000
_cell.length_c   1.000
_cell.angle_alpha   90.00
_cell.angle_beta   90.00
_cell.angle_gamma   90.00
#
_symmetry.space_group_name_H-M   'P 1'
#
loop_
_entity.id
_entity.type
_entity.pdbx_description
1 polymer ?
#
loop_
_entity_poly.entity_id
_entity_poly.type
_entity_poly.pdbx_seq_one_letter_code
_entity_poly.pdbx_strand_id
1 'polypeptide(L)'
;MAIYVQGLEVVLVSEMEAGWYRYISEWRLHANGTIRPRFGFSAVQDSCVCNIHHHHPYWRFDFDIRTAGNNRVREYNDPPLVGRSNWHTKSFEIRRPRDPARKRKWRVENNVTGEGYDIIPGPEDGVATASADWPYPRGDVWILRYHGSELDDGVDCTTGGNGCVTEANLDGFVNGEPISDHDVVIWYAGHVTHDVVHEKPGEFGHICGPGLKPVKW
;
A
#
# COMPACT_ATOMS: atom_id res chain seq x y z
N MET A 1 -4.41 14.20 -15.64
CA MET A 1 -3.51 13.04 -15.79
C MET A 1 -2.52 13.32 -16.91
N ALA A 2 -1.24 13.00 -16.70
CA ALA A 2 -0.19 13.06 -17.71
C ALA A 2 0.57 11.73 -17.78
N ILE A 3 1.16 11.45 -18.94
CA ILE A 3 2.02 10.28 -19.17
C ILE A 3 3.30 10.77 -19.84
N TYR A 4 4.45 10.43 -19.27
CA TYR A 4 5.75 10.82 -19.81
C TYR A 4 6.84 9.80 -19.45
N VAL A 5 7.99 9.92 -20.11
CA VAL A 5 9.18 9.13 -19.78
C VAL A 5 10.12 9.97 -18.92
N GLN A 6 10.58 9.41 -17.81
CA GLN A 6 11.58 10.00 -16.94
C GLN A 6 12.70 8.99 -16.70
N GLY A 7 13.86 9.21 -17.30
CA GLY A 7 14.95 8.23 -17.27
C GLY A 7 14.53 6.90 -17.90
N LEU A 8 14.53 5.82 -17.12
CA LEU A 8 14.14 4.47 -17.54
C LEU A 8 12.70 4.10 -17.12
N GLU A 9 11.90 5.07 -16.67
CA GLU A 9 10.53 4.86 -16.23
C GLU A 9 9.53 5.54 -17.16
N VAL A 10 8.44 4.84 -17.46
CA VAL A 10 7.19 5.49 -17.87
C VAL A 10 6.46 5.90 -16.60
N VAL A 11 6.08 7.17 -16.50
CA VAL A 11 5.37 7.75 -15.37
C VAL A 11 3.97 8.11 -15.82
N LEU A 12 2.97 7.53 -15.16
CA LEU A 12 1.58 7.96 -15.23
C LEU A 12 1.31 8.75 -13.97
N VAL A 13 0.92 10.01 -14.09
CA VAL A 13 0.68 10.89 -12.94
C VAL A 13 -0.71 11.51 -13.00
N SER A 14 -1.37 11.57 -11.85
CA SER A 14 -2.57 12.36 -11.63
C SER A 14 -2.35 13.31 -10.47
N GLU A 15 -2.69 14.57 -10.67
CA GLU A 15 -2.73 15.59 -9.63
C GLU A 15 -4.19 15.83 -9.26
N MET A 16 -4.48 15.96 -7.98
CA MET A 16 -5.82 16.23 -7.46
C MET A 16 -5.76 17.24 -6.32
N GLU A 17 -6.85 17.99 -6.15
CA GLU A 17 -7.05 18.87 -5.00
C GLU A 17 -8.29 18.46 -4.22
N ALA A 18 -8.22 18.59 -2.89
CA ALA A 18 -9.37 18.46 -2.00
C ALA A 18 -9.33 19.61 -1.00
N GLY A 19 -10.12 20.66 -1.26
CA GLY A 19 -10.00 21.92 -0.54
C GLY A 19 -8.58 22.48 -0.62
N TRP A 20 -7.93 22.64 0.53
CA TRP A 20 -6.56 23.18 0.63
C TRP A 20 -5.47 22.17 0.25
N TYR A 21 -5.78 20.87 0.24
CA TYR A 21 -4.79 19.83 -0.02
C TYR A 21 -4.49 19.66 -1.49
N ARG A 22 -3.26 19.25 -1.80
CA ARG A 22 -2.76 18.90 -3.12
C ARG A 22 -2.16 17.50 -3.03
N TYR A 23 -2.56 16.63 -3.95
CA TYR A 23 -2.07 15.26 -3.97
C TYR A 23 -1.57 14.89 -5.36
N ILE A 24 -0.52 14.08 -5.38
CA ILE A 24 0.02 13.50 -6.60
C ILE A 24 -0.03 11.99 -6.45
N SER A 25 -0.75 11.31 -7.34
CA SER A 25 -0.70 9.86 -7.47
C SER A 25 0.08 9.50 -8.72
N GLU A 26 1.12 8.69 -8.57
CA GLU A 26 1.94 8.23 -9.69
C GLU A 26 1.99 6.70 -9.76
N TRP A 27 2.00 6.19 -10.98
CA TRP A 27 2.45 4.83 -11.29
C TRP A 27 3.70 4.92 -12.14
N ARG A 28 4.83 4.50 -11.59
CA ARG A 28 6.12 4.48 -12.28
C ARG A 28 6.45 3.06 -12.70
N LEU A 29 6.63 2.86 -14.00
CA LEU A 29 6.89 1.57 -14.65
C LEU A 29 8.31 1.59 -15.21
N HIS A 30 9.25 0.94 -14.52
CA HIS A 30 10.64 0.92 -14.93
C HIS A 30 10.90 -0.15 -16.00
N ALA A 31 11.82 0.12 -16.92
CA ALA A 31 12.25 -0.80 -17.98
C ALA A 31 12.81 -2.16 -17.50
N ASN A 32 13.02 -2.35 -16.20
CA ASN A 32 13.48 -3.62 -15.61
C ASN A 32 12.33 -4.40 -14.97
N GLY A 33 11.09 -4.01 -15.23
CA GLY A 33 9.88 -4.59 -14.67
C GLY A 33 9.51 -4.12 -13.25
N THR A 34 10.33 -3.29 -12.61
CA THR A 34 9.98 -2.72 -11.29
C THR A 34 8.80 -1.74 -11.44
N ILE A 35 7.78 -1.90 -10.61
CA ILE A 35 6.61 -1.02 -10.55
C ILE A 35 6.66 -0.25 -9.22
N ARG A 36 6.35 1.03 -9.26
CA ARG A 36 6.41 1.94 -8.11
C ARG A 36 5.16 2.82 -8.09
N PRO A 37 4.09 2.40 -7.40
CA PRO A 37 3.01 3.31 -7.05
C PRO A 37 3.52 4.32 -6.02
N ARG A 38 3.25 5.60 -6.23
CA ARG A 38 3.68 6.69 -5.35
C ARG A 38 2.50 7.59 -5.03
N PHE A 39 2.45 8.07 -3.80
CA PHE A 39 1.50 9.08 -3.38
C PHE A 39 2.25 10.20 -2.67
N GLY A 40 2.13 11.39 -3.22
CA GLY A 40 2.71 12.63 -2.70
C GLY A 40 1.63 13.52 -2.11
N PHE A 41 2.00 14.24 -1.05
CA PHE A 41 1.11 15.14 -0.31
C PHE A 41 1.71 16.55 -0.24
N SER A 42 0.87 17.55 -0.42
CA SER A 42 1.18 18.96 -0.17
C SER A 42 -0.12 19.72 0.12
N ALA A 43 -0.01 21.02 0.34
CA ALA A 43 -1.14 21.91 0.53
C ALA A 43 -0.81 23.33 0.09
N VAL A 44 -1.84 24.14 -0.16
CA VAL A 44 -1.70 25.59 -0.28
C VAL A 44 -1.52 26.22 1.10
N GLN A 45 -0.97 27.44 1.16
CA GLN A 45 -0.82 28.15 2.42
C GLN A 45 -2.19 28.57 2.98
N ASP A 46 -2.60 27.94 4.08
CA ASP A 46 -3.84 28.27 4.79
C ASP A 46 -3.72 27.91 6.29
N SER A 47 -4.47 28.61 7.14
CA SER A 47 -4.57 28.30 8.57
C SER A 47 -5.24 26.95 8.87
N CYS A 48 -6.03 26.40 7.95
CA CYS A 48 -6.70 25.12 8.14
C CYS A 48 -5.78 23.92 7.96
N VAL A 49 -4.63 24.09 7.29
CA VAL A 49 -3.65 23.02 7.07
C VAL A 49 -2.47 23.08 8.03
N CYS A 50 -2.43 24.08 8.94
CA CYS A 50 -1.27 24.30 9.81
C CYS A 50 -1.21 23.39 11.05
N ASN A 51 -2.05 22.37 11.13
CA ASN A 51 -2.05 21.37 12.20
C ASN A 51 -1.33 20.11 11.73
N ILE A 52 -0.70 19.39 12.66
CA ILE A 52 -0.21 18.03 12.38
C ILE A 52 -1.41 17.17 11.99
N HIS A 53 -1.29 16.44 10.89
CA HIS A 53 -2.32 15.53 10.40
C HIS A 53 -1.67 14.35 9.68
N HIS A 54 -2.46 13.31 9.43
CA HIS A 54 -1.97 12.06 8.88
C HIS A 54 -2.65 11.74 7.56
N HIS A 55 -1.90 11.12 6.66
CA HIS A 55 -2.41 10.63 5.39
C HIS A 55 -2.17 9.12 5.30
N HIS A 56 -3.21 8.40 4.87
CA HIS A 56 -3.19 6.95 4.73
C HIS A 56 -3.67 6.51 3.36
N PRO A 57 -2.79 6.48 2.33
CA PRO A 57 -3.15 5.94 1.03
C PRO A 57 -3.18 4.40 1.08
N TYR A 58 -4.16 3.81 0.40
CA TYR A 58 -4.31 2.36 0.26
C TYR A 58 -4.26 1.99 -1.23
N TRP A 59 -3.41 1.04 -1.59
CA TRP A 59 -3.32 0.48 -2.94
C TRP A 59 -3.85 -0.95 -2.95
N ARG A 60 -4.76 -1.25 -3.88
CA ARG A 60 -5.24 -2.60 -4.17
C ARG A 60 -4.43 -3.17 -5.33
N PHE A 61 -3.72 -4.27 -5.09
CA PHE A 61 -2.99 -5.01 -6.12
C PHE A 61 -3.66 -6.35 -6.37
N ASP A 62 -4.19 -6.51 -7.57
CA ASP A 62 -4.75 -7.76 -8.08
C ASP A 62 -3.67 -8.52 -8.84
N PHE A 63 -3.28 -9.70 -8.37
CA PHE A 63 -2.09 -10.39 -8.90
C PHE A 63 -2.43 -11.56 -9.82
N ASP A 64 -2.25 -11.34 -11.12
CA ASP A 64 -2.28 -12.36 -12.16
C ASP A 64 -0.87 -12.74 -12.61
N ILE A 65 -0.04 -13.32 -11.71
CA ILE A 65 1.30 -13.76 -12.13
C ILE A 65 1.14 -14.94 -13.08
N ARG A 66 1.25 -14.65 -14.39
CA ARG A 66 0.91 -15.52 -15.53
C ARG A 66 -0.58 -15.89 -15.63
N THR A 67 -1.23 -16.20 -14.51
CA THR A 67 -2.65 -16.54 -14.42
C THR A 67 -3.24 -16.05 -13.10
N ALA A 68 -4.56 -15.91 -13.06
CA ALA A 68 -5.30 -15.67 -11.81
C ALA A 68 -5.13 -16.83 -10.80
N GLY A 69 -5.06 -18.07 -11.27
CA GLY A 69 -4.81 -19.23 -10.40
C GLY A 69 -3.32 -19.44 -10.08
N ASN A 70 -3.05 -20.38 -9.17
CA ASN A 70 -1.69 -20.84 -8.80
C ASN A 70 -0.81 -19.78 -8.12
N ASN A 71 -1.36 -18.68 -7.63
CA ASN A 71 -0.56 -17.70 -6.90
C ASN A 71 -0.39 -18.12 -5.43
N ARG A 72 0.77 -17.80 -4.87
CA ARG A 72 1.12 -18.01 -3.47
C ARG A 72 1.73 -16.75 -2.90
N VAL A 73 1.26 -16.37 -1.72
CA VAL A 73 1.83 -15.25 -0.97
C VAL A 73 2.80 -15.76 0.09
N ARG A 74 3.99 -15.18 0.13
CA ARG A 74 5.03 -15.47 1.13
C ARG A 74 5.45 -14.20 1.83
N GLU A 75 5.70 -14.30 3.12
CA GLU A 75 6.24 -13.21 3.94
C GLU A 75 7.69 -13.50 4.27
N TYR A 76 8.53 -12.50 4.05
CA TYR A 76 9.92 -12.51 4.47
C TYR A 76 10.05 -11.82 5.84
N ASN A 77 10.88 -12.38 6.73
CA ASN A 77 11.35 -11.72 7.94
C ASN A 77 12.81 -12.11 8.21
N ASP A 78 13.61 -11.17 8.72
CA ASP A 78 14.99 -11.36 9.13
C ASP A 78 15.23 -10.69 10.48
N PRO A 79 15.37 -11.43 11.60
CA PRO A 79 15.45 -12.90 11.68
C PRO A 79 14.14 -13.63 11.34
N PRO A 80 14.19 -14.94 11.04
CA PRO A 80 13.02 -15.72 10.67
C PRO A 80 12.02 -15.80 11.84
N LEU A 81 10.71 -15.75 11.54
CA LEU A 81 9.67 -15.86 12.58
C LEU A 81 9.64 -17.24 13.24
N VAL A 82 9.76 -18.30 12.41
CA VAL A 82 9.74 -19.70 12.84
C VAL A 82 10.73 -20.49 11.98
N GLY A 83 11.44 -21.42 12.59
CA GLY A 83 12.40 -22.28 11.90
C GLY A 83 13.62 -21.51 11.37
N ARG A 84 14.24 -22.03 10.30
CA ARG A 84 15.50 -21.51 9.75
C ARG A 84 15.33 -20.67 8.47
N SER A 85 14.14 -20.69 7.87
CA SER A 85 13.85 -19.97 6.61
C SER A 85 13.32 -18.59 6.93
N ASN A 86 13.85 -17.56 6.28
CA ASN A 86 13.30 -16.20 6.37
C ASN A 86 11.97 -16.06 5.62
N TRP A 87 11.61 -17.01 4.77
CA TRP A 87 10.38 -16.98 3.98
C TRP A 87 9.34 -17.98 4.49
N HIS A 88 8.14 -17.49 4.76
CA HIS A 88 7.00 -18.26 5.26
C HIS A 88 5.76 -18.05 4.38
N THR A 89 5.12 -19.14 3.97
CA THR A 89 3.88 -19.10 3.19
C THR A 89 2.71 -18.61 4.04
N LYS A 90 1.83 -17.79 3.47
CA LYS A 90 0.52 -17.45 4.03
C LYS A 90 -0.53 -18.26 3.29
N SER A 91 -1.28 -19.07 4.02
CA SER A 91 -2.24 -20.02 3.42
C SER A 91 -3.69 -19.55 3.52
N PHE A 92 -3.98 -18.59 4.41
CA PHE A 92 -5.30 -18.02 4.62
C PHE A 92 -5.21 -16.51 4.61
N GLU A 93 -6.35 -15.88 4.36
CA GLU A 93 -6.49 -14.43 4.44
C GLU A 93 -5.99 -13.90 5.77
N ILE A 94 -5.29 -12.77 5.72
CA ILE A 94 -4.68 -12.21 6.92
C ILE A 94 -4.34 -10.73 6.75
N ARG A 95 -4.62 -9.95 7.78
CA ARG A 95 -3.98 -8.64 7.99
C ARG A 95 -2.60 -8.83 8.62
N ARG A 96 -1.57 -8.22 8.03
CA ARG A 96 -0.20 -8.26 8.54
C ARG A 96 0.32 -6.84 8.78
N PRO A 97 0.90 -6.58 9.96
CA PRO A 97 1.59 -5.32 10.16
C PRO A 97 2.90 -5.33 9.37
N ARG A 98 3.40 -4.15 9.03
CA ARG A 98 4.80 -3.98 8.66
C ARG A 98 5.69 -4.16 9.88
N ASP A 99 6.95 -4.51 9.63
CA ASP A 99 7.95 -4.67 10.68
C ASP A 99 9.33 -4.33 10.09
N PRO A 100 9.71 -3.04 10.10
CA PRO A 100 11.00 -2.58 9.60
C PRO A 100 12.17 -3.24 10.34
N ALA A 101 12.03 -3.52 11.64
CA ALA A 101 13.04 -4.18 12.45
C ALA A 101 13.34 -5.61 11.98
N ARG A 102 12.35 -6.28 11.34
CA ARG A 102 12.52 -7.59 10.68
C ARG A 102 12.67 -7.51 9.17
N LYS A 103 12.83 -6.31 8.60
CA LYS A 103 12.88 -6.10 7.15
C LYS A 103 11.70 -6.78 6.44
N ARG A 104 10.52 -6.77 7.07
CA ARG A 104 9.36 -7.53 6.58
C ARG A 104 8.96 -7.06 5.19
N LYS A 105 8.79 -8.00 4.28
CA LYS A 105 8.27 -7.78 2.92
C LYS A 105 7.46 -9.00 2.47
N TRP A 106 6.74 -8.86 1.37
CA TRP A 106 5.94 -9.94 0.83
C TRP A 106 6.38 -10.30 -0.57
N ARG A 107 6.07 -11.52 -1.00
CA ARG A 107 6.21 -11.98 -2.37
C ARG A 107 4.90 -12.63 -2.79
N VAL A 108 4.38 -12.21 -3.94
CA VAL A 108 3.35 -12.96 -4.65
C VAL A 108 4.04 -13.65 -5.82
N GLU A 109 3.96 -14.99 -5.87
CA GLU A 109 4.61 -15.79 -6.91
C GLU A 109 3.65 -16.85 -7.45
N ASN A 110 3.78 -17.17 -8.73
CA ASN A 110 3.10 -18.31 -9.33
C ASN A 110 3.83 -19.61 -8.92
N ASN A 111 3.12 -20.54 -8.30
CA ASN A 111 3.69 -21.76 -7.73
C ASN A 111 4.14 -22.77 -8.81
N VAL A 112 3.65 -22.64 -10.05
CA VAL A 112 4.06 -23.50 -11.18
C VAL A 112 5.33 -22.95 -11.83
N THR A 113 5.39 -21.66 -12.14
CA THR A 113 6.53 -21.07 -12.86
C THR A 113 7.65 -20.60 -11.93
N GLY A 114 7.31 -20.26 -10.69
CA GLY A 114 8.21 -19.62 -9.71
C GLY A 114 8.51 -18.15 -10.00
N GLU A 115 7.81 -17.55 -10.95
CA GLU A 115 7.87 -16.12 -11.26
C GLU A 115 7.03 -15.35 -10.25
N GLY A 116 7.34 -14.07 -10.02
CA GLY A 116 6.56 -13.29 -9.07
C GLY A 116 7.04 -11.85 -8.91
N TYR A 117 6.51 -11.20 -7.89
CA TYR A 117 6.89 -9.87 -7.46
C TYR A 117 7.11 -9.82 -5.95
N ASP A 118 8.23 -9.24 -5.53
CA ASP A 118 8.42 -8.77 -4.16
C ASP A 118 7.68 -7.45 -3.98
N ILE A 119 6.84 -7.34 -2.94
CA ILE A 119 6.26 -6.09 -2.44
C ILE A 119 7.14 -5.61 -1.29
N ILE A 120 7.92 -4.57 -1.54
CA ILE A 120 8.94 -4.04 -0.64
C ILE A 120 8.44 -2.72 -0.07
N PRO A 121 8.23 -2.62 1.26
CA PRO A 121 7.87 -1.34 1.87
C PRO A 121 8.86 -0.23 1.55
N GLY A 122 8.33 0.95 1.24
CA GLY A 122 9.10 2.18 1.15
C GLY A 122 9.53 2.68 2.54
N PRO A 123 10.62 3.45 2.63
CA PRO A 123 11.12 3.98 3.91
C PRO A 123 10.15 4.94 4.58
N GLU A 124 9.35 5.68 3.79
CA GLU A 124 8.40 6.69 4.26
C GLU A 124 6.99 6.13 4.46
N ASP A 125 6.80 4.82 4.33
CA ASP A 125 5.44 4.29 4.31
C ASP A 125 4.85 4.11 5.73
N GLY A 126 5.62 4.30 6.81
CA GLY A 126 5.15 4.23 8.19
C GLY A 126 4.74 2.83 8.68
N VAL A 127 4.11 2.76 9.86
CA VAL A 127 3.49 1.55 10.43
C VAL A 127 2.18 1.95 11.12
N ALA A 128 1.08 1.23 10.86
CA ALA A 128 -0.26 1.62 11.31
C ALA A 128 -0.32 1.84 12.82
N THR A 129 0.17 0.87 13.60
CA THR A 129 0.15 0.93 15.08
C THR A 129 1.10 1.96 15.69
N ALA A 130 1.98 2.55 14.88
CA ALA A 130 2.88 3.62 15.29
C ALA A 130 2.37 5.01 14.84
N SER A 131 1.26 5.07 14.10
CA SER A 131 0.64 6.33 13.68
C SER A 131 0.01 7.00 14.90
N ALA A 132 0.12 8.32 15.01
CA ALA A 132 -0.31 9.05 16.20
C ALA A 132 -1.84 9.08 16.37
N ASP A 133 -2.57 8.82 15.28
CA ASP A 133 -4.03 8.68 15.22
C ASP A 133 -4.50 7.22 15.25
N TRP A 134 -3.64 6.26 15.64
CA TRP A 134 -4.07 4.89 15.90
C TRP A 134 -5.29 4.85 16.85
N PRO A 135 -6.37 4.13 16.52
CA PRO A 135 -6.46 3.04 15.53
C PRO A 135 -6.92 3.41 14.11
N TYR A 136 -7.04 4.70 13.76
CA TYR A 136 -7.63 5.16 12.51
C TYR A 136 -7.19 4.42 11.22
N PRO A 137 -5.88 4.18 10.96
CA PRO A 137 -5.44 3.47 9.74
C PRO A 137 -5.74 1.97 9.72
N ARG A 138 -6.04 1.38 10.89
CA ARG A 138 -6.39 -0.05 11.14
C ARG A 138 -5.35 -1.10 10.76
N GLY A 139 -4.45 -0.88 9.82
CA GLY A 139 -3.47 -1.87 9.40
C GLY A 139 -2.57 -1.44 8.27
N ASP A 140 -1.61 -2.30 7.95
CA ASP A 140 -0.59 -2.05 6.94
C ASP A 140 -0.84 -2.84 5.64
N VAL A 141 -1.11 -4.15 5.75
CA VAL A 141 -1.30 -5.04 4.59
C VAL A 141 -2.42 -6.02 4.87
N TRP A 142 -3.32 -6.19 3.92
CA TRP A 142 -4.32 -7.26 3.90
C TRP A 142 -4.04 -8.16 2.70
N ILE A 143 -3.92 -9.45 2.98
CA ILE A 143 -3.71 -10.51 2.00
C ILE A 143 -5.03 -11.25 1.91
N LEU A 144 -5.70 -11.15 0.76
CA LEU A 144 -7.08 -11.57 0.59
C LEU A 144 -7.24 -12.54 -0.59
N ARG A 145 -8.30 -13.35 -0.55
CA ARG A 145 -8.82 -14.03 -1.73
C ARG A 145 -9.42 -12.98 -2.66
N TYR A 146 -9.26 -13.12 -3.97
CA TYR A 146 -9.93 -12.21 -4.89
C TYR A 146 -11.46 -12.35 -4.80
N HIS A 147 -12.13 -11.21 -4.55
CA HIS A 147 -13.54 -10.99 -4.81
C HIS A 147 -13.72 -9.70 -5.62
N GLY A 148 -14.49 -9.77 -6.72
CA GLY A 148 -14.66 -8.65 -7.64
C GLY A 148 -15.42 -7.45 -7.07
N SER A 149 -16.13 -7.62 -5.95
CA SER A 149 -16.86 -6.55 -5.27
C SER A 149 -16.03 -5.81 -4.22
N GLU A 150 -14.85 -6.30 -3.85
CA GLU A 150 -13.98 -5.70 -2.84
C GLU A 150 -13.08 -4.62 -3.47
N LEU A 151 -13.71 -3.54 -3.94
CA LEU A 151 -13.06 -2.44 -4.66
C LEU A 151 -12.79 -1.21 -3.78
N ASP A 152 -13.60 -1.02 -2.74
CA ASP A 152 -13.50 0.02 -1.71
C ASP A 152 -13.96 -0.57 -0.38
N ASP A 153 -13.68 0.09 0.75
CA ASP A 153 -13.99 -0.43 2.09
C ASP A 153 -15.46 -0.23 2.53
N GLY A 154 -16.32 0.21 1.61
CA GLY A 154 -17.75 0.41 1.81
C GLY A 154 -18.12 1.69 2.57
N VAL A 155 -17.14 2.54 2.90
CA VAL A 155 -17.38 3.80 3.62
C VAL A 155 -17.76 4.90 2.63
N ASP A 156 -19.05 5.17 2.49
CA ASP A 156 -19.58 6.27 1.67
C ASP A 156 -20.08 7.43 2.54
N CYS A 157 -19.15 8.15 3.18
CA CYS A 157 -19.50 9.37 3.92
C CYS A 157 -18.82 10.60 3.35
N THR A 158 -19.17 10.88 2.10
CA THR A 158 -18.67 12.01 1.30
C THR A 158 -19.10 13.40 1.79
N THR A 159 -20.06 13.49 2.72
CA THR A 159 -20.65 14.79 3.15
C THR A 159 -20.32 15.21 4.58
N GLY A 160 -19.52 14.44 5.35
CA GLY A 160 -19.05 14.82 6.68
C GLY A 160 -20.15 15.18 7.69
N GLY A 161 -20.61 14.20 8.49
CA GLY A 161 -21.60 14.42 9.54
C GLY A 161 -21.24 13.72 10.84
N ASN A 162 -21.82 14.19 11.96
CA ASN A 162 -21.68 13.52 13.25
C ASN A 162 -22.09 12.04 13.13
N GLY A 163 -21.17 11.15 13.51
CA GLY A 163 -21.38 9.70 13.46
C GLY A 163 -20.84 8.99 12.22
N CYS A 164 -20.17 9.68 11.28
CA CYS A 164 -19.40 8.95 10.28
C CYS A 164 -18.17 8.27 10.90
N VAL A 165 -18.02 6.97 10.63
CA VAL A 165 -16.80 6.20 10.87
C VAL A 165 -16.01 6.17 9.56
N THR A 166 -14.94 6.96 9.48
CA THR A 166 -14.02 7.04 8.32
C THR A 166 -12.73 6.23 8.50
N GLU A 167 -12.64 5.46 9.58
CA GLU A 167 -11.55 4.49 9.76
C GLU A 167 -11.57 3.46 8.64
N ALA A 168 -10.40 3.01 8.19
CA ALA A 168 -10.33 2.03 7.11
C ALA A 168 -11.04 0.71 7.48
N ASN A 169 -11.98 0.26 6.65
CA ASN A 169 -12.82 -0.90 6.96
C ASN A 169 -12.41 -2.21 6.22
N LEU A 170 -11.14 -2.34 5.85
CA LEU A 170 -10.61 -3.50 5.12
C LEU A 170 -10.57 -4.81 5.95
N ASP A 171 -10.66 -4.71 7.29
CA ASP A 171 -10.76 -5.89 8.16
C ASP A 171 -12.02 -6.73 7.85
N GLY A 172 -13.07 -6.11 7.30
CA GLY A 172 -14.31 -6.78 6.91
C GLY A 172 -14.15 -7.81 5.79
N PHE A 173 -13.07 -7.73 5.01
CA PHE A 173 -12.78 -8.70 3.94
C PHE A 173 -12.06 -9.95 4.44
N VAL A 174 -11.46 -9.91 5.64
CA VAL A 174 -10.75 -11.09 6.19
C VAL A 174 -11.78 -12.04 6.79
N ASN A 175 -12.21 -13.02 6.01
CA ASN A 175 -13.27 -13.97 6.38
C ASN A 175 -12.74 -15.41 6.61
N GLY A 176 -11.44 -15.63 6.37
CA GLY A 176 -10.75 -16.89 6.64
C GLY A 176 -10.62 -17.81 5.42
N GLU A 177 -10.82 -17.29 4.21
CA GLU A 177 -10.66 -18.05 2.99
C GLU A 177 -9.20 -18.51 2.75
N PRO A 178 -9.00 -19.66 2.07
CA PRO A 178 -7.68 -20.09 1.64
C PRO A 178 -7.19 -19.21 0.48
N ILE A 179 -5.90 -18.85 0.49
CA ILE A 179 -5.28 -17.99 -0.53
C ILE A 179 -4.13 -18.66 -1.31
N SER A 180 -3.72 -19.86 -0.92
CA SER A 180 -2.69 -20.62 -1.65
C SER A 180 -3.25 -21.23 -2.93
N ASP A 181 -2.49 -21.13 -4.02
CA ASP A 181 -2.84 -21.62 -5.36
C ASP A 181 -4.12 -20.99 -5.94
N HIS A 182 -4.40 -19.78 -5.50
CA HIS A 182 -5.63 -19.04 -5.76
C HIS A 182 -5.33 -17.67 -6.37
N ASP A 183 -6.38 -17.03 -6.85
CA ASP A 183 -6.40 -15.61 -7.19
C ASP A 183 -6.41 -14.77 -5.90
N VAL A 184 -5.50 -13.80 -5.82
CA VAL A 184 -5.14 -13.09 -4.59
C VAL A 184 -5.02 -11.60 -4.81
N VAL A 185 -5.57 -10.86 -3.84
CA VAL A 185 -5.50 -9.41 -3.77
C VAL A 185 -4.66 -9.00 -2.57
N ILE A 186 -3.79 -8.01 -2.76
CA ILE A 186 -3.06 -7.36 -1.68
C ILE A 186 -3.53 -5.93 -1.56
N TRP A 187 -4.14 -5.57 -0.43
CA TRP A 187 -4.25 -4.18 -0.04
C TRP A 187 -3.01 -3.78 0.74
N TYR A 188 -2.31 -2.74 0.30
CA TYR A 188 -1.12 -2.18 0.94
C TYR A 188 -1.40 -0.74 1.36
N ALA A 189 -1.04 -0.35 2.58
CA ALA A 189 -1.23 0.99 3.10
C ALA A 189 0.10 1.71 3.33
N GLY A 190 0.15 3.00 3.00
CA GLY A 190 1.14 3.95 3.50
C GLY A 190 0.57 4.74 4.67
N HIS A 191 1.41 5.23 5.58
CA HIS A 191 1.02 6.10 6.69
C HIS A 191 2.08 7.20 6.85
N VAL A 192 1.68 8.42 6.57
CA VAL A 192 2.56 9.59 6.59
C VAL A 192 2.00 10.61 7.56
N THR A 193 2.85 11.13 8.43
CA THR A 193 2.53 12.29 9.27
C THR A 193 3.03 13.53 8.55
N HIS A 194 2.14 14.47 8.28
CA HIS A 194 2.50 15.77 7.73
C HIS A 194 2.57 16.79 8.86
N ASP A 195 3.78 17.29 9.12
CA ASP A 195 4.05 18.37 10.06
C ASP A 195 4.52 19.62 9.31
N VAL A 196 3.60 20.58 9.19
CA VAL A 196 3.82 21.82 8.43
C VAL A 196 4.89 22.75 9.00
N VAL A 197 5.33 22.55 10.25
CA VAL A 197 6.46 23.30 10.80
C VAL A 197 7.76 22.89 10.10
N HIS A 198 7.83 21.62 9.66
CA HIS A 198 8.97 21.04 8.99
C HIS A 198 8.80 21.01 7.46
N GLU A 199 7.56 21.09 6.95
CA GLU A 199 7.25 21.10 5.51
C GLU A 199 6.27 22.23 5.16
N LYS A 200 6.79 23.33 4.61
CA LYS A 200 5.94 24.50 4.36
C LYS A 200 4.95 24.25 3.22
N PRO A 201 3.74 24.85 3.26
CA PRO A 201 2.83 24.80 2.13
C PRO A 201 3.50 25.27 0.83
N GLY A 202 3.28 24.54 -0.26
CA GLY A 202 3.97 24.76 -1.54
C GLY A 202 5.34 24.06 -1.69
N GLU A 203 5.86 23.46 -0.62
CA GLU A 203 6.97 22.50 -0.70
C GLU A 203 6.42 21.08 -0.90
N PHE A 204 7.14 20.29 -1.69
CA PHE A 204 6.80 18.90 -1.98
C PHE A 204 7.49 18.03 -0.92
N GLY A 205 6.74 17.63 0.10
CA GLY A 205 7.30 17.12 1.35
C GLY A 205 7.54 15.61 1.38
N HIS A 206 6.46 14.83 1.30
CA HIS A 206 6.55 13.38 1.48
C HIS A 206 5.93 12.61 0.32
N ILE A 207 6.70 11.66 -0.23
CA ILE A 207 6.18 10.60 -1.10
C ILE A 207 6.28 9.28 -0.34
N CYS A 208 5.17 8.55 -0.25
CA CYS A 208 5.17 7.15 0.16
C CYS A 208 4.76 6.22 -0.99
N GLY A 209 5.06 4.94 -0.82
CA GLY A 209 4.57 3.85 -1.66
C GLY A 209 5.59 2.72 -1.82
N PRO A 210 5.10 1.47 -1.94
CA PRO A 210 5.95 0.29 -2.00
C PRO A 210 6.72 0.20 -3.32
N GLY A 211 7.80 -0.58 -3.36
CA GLY A 211 8.42 -1.04 -4.59
C GLY A 211 7.95 -2.46 -4.91
N LEU A 212 7.45 -2.69 -6.13
CA LEU A 212 7.11 -4.00 -6.64
C LEU A 212 8.24 -4.45 -7.57
N LYS A 213 9.05 -5.42 -7.15
CA LYS A 213 10.23 -5.86 -7.91
C LYS A 213 10.01 -7.27 -8.48
N PRO A 214 10.24 -7.50 -9.78
CA PRO A 214 10.07 -8.82 -10.38
C PRO A 214 11.06 -9.84 -9.80
N VAL A 215 10.62 -11.09 -9.76
CA VAL A 215 11.34 -12.26 -9.27
C VAL A 215 11.28 -13.32 -10.36
N LYS A 216 12.45 -13.83 -10.75
CA LYS A 216 12.60 -14.92 -11.74
C LYS A 216 11.90 -14.61 -13.07
N TRP A 217 11.94 -13.35 -13.50
CA TRP A 217 11.43 -12.86 -14.78
C TRP A 217 12.30 -13.30 -15.95
#